data_AF-A0A2H8TNS9-F1
#
_entry.id   AF-A0A2H8TNS9-F1
#
_cell.length_a   1.000
_cell.length_b   1.000
_cell.length_c   1.000
_cell.angle_alpha   90.00
_cell.angle_beta   90.00
_cell.angle_gamma   90.00
#
_symmetry.space_group_name_H-M   'P 1'
#
loop_
_entity.id
_entity.type
_entity.pdbx_description
1 polymer ?
#
loop_
_entity_poly.entity_id
_entity_poly.type
_entity_poly.pdbx_seq_one_letter_code
_entity_poly.pdbx_strand_id
1 'polypeptide(L)'
;MSTFNNGIFVSVVVQDSPAAKAGLRFGDQILQINDIFVAGMSVDKVNNIFRECSVNNICVIVRDRPLERTINLYKDRVGQIGFQFKNGKINNIVKDSSAARNGVLTDHQLLEINGQNVIGMKDKQIVDIIANAADSISITIIPVTIYDHMIKKIAPSLIKNLMDHSSI
;
A
#
# COMPACT_ATOMS: atom_id res chain seq x y z
N MET A 1 -4.25 -1.46 -11.69
CA MET A 1 -2.91 -2.06 -11.81
C MET A 1 -1.95 -1.07 -12.47
N SER A 2 -0.66 -1.24 -12.27
CA SER A 2 0.42 -0.48 -12.90
C SER A 2 1.57 -1.39 -13.30
N THR A 3 2.49 -0.89 -14.14
CA THR A 3 3.71 -1.61 -14.53
C THR A 3 4.93 -0.97 -13.91
N PHE A 4 5.82 -1.73 -13.27
CA PHE A 4 7.11 -1.24 -12.76
C PHE A 4 8.20 -2.28 -13.02
N ASN A 5 9.34 -1.88 -13.60
CA ASN A 5 10.43 -2.79 -13.99
C ASN A 5 9.96 -4.08 -14.69
N ASN A 6 9.09 -3.95 -15.69
CA ASN A 6 8.46 -5.05 -16.44
C ASN A 6 7.56 -6.00 -15.61
N GLY A 7 7.28 -5.71 -14.33
CA GLY A 7 6.30 -6.41 -13.51
C GLY A 7 4.93 -5.73 -13.52
N ILE A 8 3.88 -6.48 -13.20
CA ILE A 8 2.51 -5.99 -13.00
C ILE A 8 2.22 -5.88 -11.50
N PHE A 9 1.75 -4.71 -11.07
CA PHE A 9 1.48 -4.41 -9.68
C PHE A 9 0.04 -3.98 -9.45
N VAL A 10 -0.52 -4.39 -8.31
CA VAL A 10 -1.81 -3.93 -7.82
C VAL A 10 -1.65 -2.50 -7.30
N SER A 11 -2.48 -1.59 -7.82
CA SER A 11 -2.44 -0.16 -7.46
C SER A 11 -3.72 0.33 -6.79
N VAL A 12 -4.82 -0.42 -6.89
CA VAL A 12 -6.11 -0.13 -6.25
C VAL A 12 -6.78 -1.45 -5.97
N VAL A 13 -7.31 -1.59 -4.77
CA VAL A 13 -8.18 -2.69 -4.38
C VAL A 13 -9.48 -2.08 -3.89
N VAL A 14 -10.59 -2.45 -4.54
CA VAL A 14 -11.91 -1.90 -4.23
C VAL A 14 -12.46 -2.59 -2.99
N GLN A 15 -12.97 -1.83 -2.03
CA GLN A 15 -13.64 -2.37 -0.84
C GLN A 15 -14.75 -3.38 -1.22
N ASP A 16 -14.87 -4.46 -0.46
CA ASP A 16 -15.83 -5.56 -0.64
C ASP A 16 -15.74 -6.34 -1.98
N SER A 17 -14.75 -6.02 -2.81
CA SER A 17 -14.52 -6.72 -4.08
C SER A 17 -13.98 -8.14 -3.87
N PRO A 18 -14.08 -9.03 -4.88
CA PRO A 18 -13.42 -10.34 -4.84
C PRO A 18 -11.92 -10.25 -4.56
N ALA A 19 -11.25 -9.20 -5.07
CA ALA A 19 -9.83 -8.95 -4.84
C ALA A 19 -9.54 -8.64 -3.35
N ALA A 20 -10.35 -7.77 -2.72
CA ALA A 20 -10.23 -7.46 -1.29
C ALA A 20 -10.47 -8.71 -0.43
N LYS A 21 -11.52 -9.49 -0.75
CA LYS A 21 -11.85 -10.74 -0.05
C LYS A 21 -10.77 -11.82 -0.21
N ALA A 22 -10.06 -11.82 -1.34
CA ALA A 22 -8.91 -12.69 -1.57
C ALA A 22 -7.62 -12.19 -0.88
N GLY A 23 -7.65 -11.02 -0.24
CA GLY A 23 -6.53 -10.46 0.49
C GLY A 23 -5.51 -9.72 -0.36
N LEU A 24 -5.83 -9.41 -1.63
CA LEU A 24 -4.96 -8.58 -2.47
C LEU A 24 -4.83 -7.17 -1.88
N ARG A 25 -3.64 -6.60 -2.00
CA ARG A 25 -3.32 -5.27 -1.48
C ARG A 25 -2.63 -4.41 -2.53
N PHE A 26 -2.61 -3.10 -2.29
CA PHE A 26 -1.67 -2.23 -2.99
C PHE A 26 -0.26 -2.79 -2.86
N GLY A 27 0.54 -2.72 -3.93
CA GLY A 27 1.93 -3.17 -3.91
C GLY A 27 2.15 -4.63 -4.27
N ASP A 28 1.10 -5.47 -4.24
CA ASP A 28 1.22 -6.86 -4.67
C ASP A 28 1.65 -6.96 -6.13
N GLN A 29 2.64 -7.82 -6.40
CA GLN A 29 3.08 -8.10 -7.75
C GLN A 29 2.35 -9.34 -8.28
N ILE A 30 1.61 -9.19 -9.37
CA ILE A 30 1.00 -10.32 -10.08
C ILE A 30 2.07 -11.00 -10.92
N LEU A 31 2.27 -12.29 -10.68
CA LEU A 31 3.21 -13.13 -11.42
C LEU A 31 2.51 -13.94 -12.51
N GLN A 32 1.33 -14.49 -12.18
CA GLN A 32 0.52 -15.31 -13.09
C GLN A 32 -0.98 -15.07 -12.90
N ILE A 33 -1.74 -15.27 -13.98
CA ILE A 33 -3.21 -15.35 -13.98
C ILE A 33 -3.59 -16.61 -14.76
N ASN A 34 -4.28 -17.57 -14.14
CA ASN A 34 -4.69 -18.84 -14.76
C ASN A 34 -3.56 -19.48 -15.60
N ASP A 35 -2.41 -19.72 -14.95
CA ASP A 35 -1.20 -20.30 -15.54
C ASP A 35 -0.46 -19.44 -16.59
N ILE A 36 -0.95 -18.24 -16.90
CA ILE A 36 -0.29 -17.31 -17.82
C ILE A 36 0.64 -16.38 -17.04
N PHE A 37 1.94 -16.46 -17.29
CA PHE A 37 2.92 -15.48 -16.77
C PHE A 37 2.69 -14.10 -17.38
N VAL A 38 2.65 -13.06 -16.54
CA VAL A 38 2.31 -11.69 -16.97
C VAL A 38 3.52 -10.75 -17.07
N ALA A 39 4.74 -11.25 -16.81
CA ALA A 39 5.96 -10.46 -16.90
C ALA A 39 6.14 -9.87 -18.31
N GLY A 40 6.47 -8.58 -18.38
CA GLY A 40 6.66 -7.83 -19.62
C GLY A 40 5.36 -7.46 -20.36
N MET A 41 4.20 -7.88 -19.87
CA MET A 41 2.92 -7.50 -20.48
C MET A 41 2.53 -6.05 -20.16
N SER A 42 1.73 -5.44 -21.04
CA SER A 42 1.07 -4.17 -20.73
C SER A 42 -0.12 -4.38 -19.80
N VAL A 43 -0.50 -3.33 -19.07
CA VAL A 43 -1.71 -3.35 -18.23
C VAL A 43 -2.96 -3.69 -19.06
N ASP A 44 -3.05 -3.20 -20.30
CA ASP A 44 -4.19 -3.49 -21.18
C ASP A 44 -4.28 -4.97 -21.56
N LYS A 45 -3.14 -5.61 -21.85
CA LYS A 45 -3.09 -7.04 -22.13
C LYS A 45 -3.52 -7.86 -20.91
N VAL A 46 -3.06 -7.48 -19.71
CA VAL A 46 -3.44 -8.13 -18.45
C VAL A 46 -4.94 -7.94 -18.16
N ASN A 47 -5.48 -6.75 -18.40
CA ASN A 47 -6.92 -6.50 -18.25
C ASN A 47 -7.75 -7.37 -19.21
N ASN A 48 -7.26 -7.60 -20.44
CA ASN A 48 -7.94 -8.49 -21.38
C ASN A 48 -7.94 -9.94 -20.89
N ILE A 49 -6.82 -10.43 -20.33
CA ILE A 49 -6.78 -11.76 -19.70
C ILE A 49 -7.87 -11.88 -18.62
N PHE A 50 -7.99 -10.91 -17.72
CA PHE A 50 -9.05 -10.91 -16.70
C PHE A 50 -10.47 -10.90 -17.29
N ARG A 51 -10.71 -10.18 -18.40
CA ARG A 51 -12.02 -10.10 -19.06
C ARG A 51 -12.41 -11.40 -19.79
N GLU A 52 -11.41 -12.14 -20.29
CA GLU A 52 -11.60 -13.40 -21.00
C GLU A 52 -11.76 -14.60 -20.05
N CYS A 53 -11.41 -14.44 -18.77
CA CYS A 53 -11.60 -15.49 -17.77
C CYS A 53 -13.09 -15.76 -17.51
N SER A 54 -13.45 -17.04 -17.40
CA SER A 54 -14.79 -17.44 -16.96
C SER A 54 -15.06 -16.97 -15.53
N VAL A 55 -16.30 -16.56 -15.27
CA VAL A 55 -16.76 -16.15 -13.94
C VAL A 55 -16.44 -17.26 -12.91
N ASN A 56 -15.80 -16.87 -11.79
CA ASN A 56 -15.41 -17.71 -10.64
C ASN A 56 -14.19 -18.65 -10.79
N ASN A 57 -13.47 -18.67 -11.92
CA ASN A 57 -12.23 -19.46 -12.07
C ASN A 57 -11.02 -18.56 -12.36
N ILE A 58 -10.77 -17.57 -11.50
CA ILE A 58 -9.60 -16.70 -11.61
C ILE A 58 -8.63 -17.05 -10.48
N CYS A 59 -7.54 -17.72 -10.83
CA CYS A 59 -6.39 -17.96 -9.96
C CYS A 59 -5.32 -16.93 -10.27
N VAL A 60 -4.81 -16.26 -9.23
CA VAL A 60 -3.73 -15.27 -9.35
C VAL A 60 -2.59 -15.69 -8.44
N ILE A 61 -1.39 -15.83 -8.99
CA ILE A 61 -0.18 -16.05 -8.21
C ILE A 61 0.49 -14.69 -8.01
N VAL A 62 0.71 -14.32 -6.75
CA VAL A 62 1.27 -13.02 -6.36
C VAL A 62 2.55 -13.18 -5.57
N ARG A 63 3.42 -12.17 -5.68
CA ARG A 63 4.48 -11.90 -4.72
C ARG A 63 4.01 -10.75 -3.82
N ASP A 64 3.94 -11.02 -2.52
CA ASP A 64 3.48 -10.07 -1.51
C ASP A 64 4.41 -8.86 -1.45
N ARG A 65 3.87 -7.70 -1.81
CA ARG A 65 4.41 -6.34 -1.62
C ARG A 65 5.94 -6.22 -1.66
N PRO A 66 6.62 -6.62 -2.76
CA PRO A 66 8.07 -6.77 -2.78
C PRO A 66 8.86 -5.45 -2.77
N LEU A 67 8.18 -4.31 -2.90
CA LEU A 67 8.78 -2.97 -2.94
C LEU A 67 8.55 -2.18 -1.65
N GLU A 68 7.86 -2.79 -0.68
CA GLU A 68 7.47 -2.15 0.57
C GLU A 68 8.40 -2.54 1.72
N ARG A 69 8.41 -1.72 2.77
CA ARG A 69 9.11 -2.02 4.02
C ARG A 69 8.16 -1.80 5.18
N THR A 70 8.10 -2.78 6.07
CA THR A 70 7.41 -2.68 7.35
C THR A 70 8.39 -2.34 8.47
N ILE A 71 8.05 -1.37 9.31
CA ILE A 71 8.87 -0.88 10.42
C ILE A 71 8.04 -0.88 11.69
N ASN A 72 8.55 -1.54 12.73
CA ASN A 72 7.95 -1.52 14.06
C ASN A 72 8.50 -0.34 14.86
N LEU A 73 7.60 0.41 15.48
CA LEU A 73 7.84 1.62 16.24
C LEU A 73 7.17 1.52 17.60
N TYR A 74 7.65 2.32 18.54
CA TYR A 74 7.12 2.40 19.89
C TYR A 74 6.82 3.84 20.25
N LYS A 75 5.64 4.07 20.84
CA LYS A 75 5.29 5.35 21.45
C LYS A 75 6.22 5.64 22.62
N ASP A 76 6.59 6.90 22.78
CA ASP A 76 7.26 7.39 23.97
C ASP A 76 6.24 7.70 25.09
N ARG A 77 6.73 8.26 26.21
CA ARG A 77 5.90 8.60 27.38
C ARG A 77 4.82 9.64 27.09
N VAL A 78 4.92 10.38 25.98
CA VAL A 78 3.93 11.38 25.55
C VAL A 78 3.12 10.90 24.33
N GLY A 79 3.21 9.61 23.98
CA GLY A 79 2.42 8.98 22.92
C GLY A 79 2.96 9.18 21.51
N GLN A 80 4.20 9.67 21.33
CA GLN A 80 4.77 9.99 20.02
C GLN A 80 5.71 8.90 19.51
N ILE A 81 5.68 8.65 18.20
CA ILE A 81 6.60 7.73 17.50
C ILE A 81 7.75 8.47 16.81
N GLY A 82 7.57 9.75 16.48
CA GLY A 82 8.62 10.68 16.06
C GLY A 82 8.88 10.83 14.57
N PHE A 83 7.84 10.82 13.74
CA PHE A 83 7.93 11.35 12.37
C PHE A 83 6.77 12.32 12.08
N GLN A 84 6.98 13.21 11.10
CA GLN A 84 5.94 14.07 10.55
C GLN A 84 5.67 13.65 9.11
N PHE A 85 4.44 13.87 8.67
CA PHE A 85 4.01 13.54 7.31
C PHE A 85 2.99 14.56 6.80
N LYS A 86 2.82 14.61 5.48
CA LYS A 86 1.82 15.42 4.80
C LYS A 86 1.30 14.68 3.57
N ASN A 87 -0.02 14.57 3.44
CA ASN A 87 -0.68 13.72 2.43
C ASN A 87 -0.14 12.27 2.45
N GLY A 88 0.10 11.74 3.64
CA GLY A 88 0.72 10.43 3.86
C GLY A 88 2.22 10.31 3.51
N LYS A 89 2.87 11.33 2.93
CA LYS A 89 4.32 11.35 2.69
C LYS A 89 5.08 11.76 3.94
N ILE A 90 6.01 10.94 4.40
CA ILE A 90 6.93 11.26 5.51
C ILE A 90 7.93 12.33 5.06
N ASN A 91 8.00 13.43 5.82
CA ASN A 91 8.80 14.61 5.46
C ASN A 91 9.86 14.99 6.51
N ASN A 92 9.72 14.52 7.75
CA ASN A 92 10.66 14.84 8.82
C ASN A 92 10.69 13.73 9.87
N ILE A 93 11.86 13.52 10.47
CA ILE A 93 12.10 12.51 11.50
C ILE A 93 12.65 13.23 12.74
N VAL A 94 12.00 13.00 13.88
CA VAL A 94 12.40 13.59 15.15
C VAL A 94 13.65 12.85 15.65
N LYS A 95 14.69 13.61 16.01
CA LYS A 95 15.93 13.06 16.58
C LYS A 95 15.63 12.29 17.87
N ASP A 96 16.36 11.19 18.11
CA ASP A 96 16.24 10.38 19.32
C ASP A 96 14.84 9.77 19.54
N SER A 97 14.02 9.71 18.49
CA SER A 97 12.70 9.07 18.51
C SER A 97 12.75 7.59 18.14
N SER A 98 11.63 6.89 18.28
CA SER A 98 11.51 5.52 17.77
C SER A 98 11.69 5.46 16.25
N ALA A 99 11.13 6.44 15.52
CA ALA A 99 11.28 6.52 14.08
C ALA A 99 12.75 6.62 13.64
N ALA A 100 13.53 7.48 14.32
CA ALA A 100 14.95 7.62 14.06
C ALA A 100 15.73 6.33 14.36
N ARG A 101 15.46 5.69 15.50
CA ARG A 101 16.16 4.46 15.92
C ARG A 101 15.87 3.25 15.02
N ASN A 102 14.68 3.18 14.44
CA ASN A 102 14.25 2.05 13.61
C ASN A 102 14.41 2.31 12.10
N GLY A 103 15.05 3.42 11.71
CA GLY A 103 15.38 3.68 10.31
C GLY A 103 14.17 4.00 9.44
N VAL A 104 13.18 4.71 9.99
CA VAL A 104 12.16 5.38 9.16
C VAL A 104 12.85 6.36 8.24
N LEU A 105 12.39 6.46 6.99
CA LEU A 105 13.00 7.32 5.98
C LEU A 105 12.01 8.40 5.55
N THR A 106 12.51 9.61 5.28
CA THR A 106 11.76 10.63 4.55
C THR A 106 11.61 10.20 3.09
N ASP A 107 10.76 10.91 2.34
CA ASP A 107 10.48 10.60 0.93
C ASP A 107 9.90 9.19 0.71
N HIS A 108 9.18 8.71 1.73
CA HIS A 108 8.38 7.49 1.69
C HIS A 108 6.92 7.80 1.95
N GLN A 109 6.04 7.07 1.27
CA GLN A 109 4.59 7.13 1.43
C GLN A 109 4.15 6.10 2.47
N LEU A 110 3.31 6.51 3.42
CA LEU A 110 2.58 5.61 4.31
C LEU A 110 1.54 4.82 3.52
N LEU A 111 1.59 3.49 3.65
CA LEU A 111 0.65 2.57 3.03
C LEU A 111 -0.27 1.94 4.06
N GLU A 112 0.29 1.44 5.15
CA GLU A 112 -0.50 0.81 6.23
C GLU A 112 -0.02 1.25 7.62
N ILE A 113 -0.94 1.19 8.58
CA ILE A 113 -0.66 1.31 10.01
C ILE A 113 -1.35 0.14 10.71
N ASN A 114 -0.57 -0.71 11.40
CA ASN A 114 -1.03 -1.94 12.04
C ASN A 114 -1.85 -2.85 11.09
N GLY A 115 -1.45 -2.90 9.82
CA GLY A 115 -2.13 -3.67 8.77
C GLY A 115 -3.39 -3.01 8.19
N GLN A 116 -3.86 -1.88 8.75
CA GLN A 116 -4.92 -1.08 8.16
C GLN A 116 -4.35 -0.20 7.04
N ASN A 117 -4.89 -0.33 5.83
CA ASN A 117 -4.53 0.52 4.69
C ASN A 117 -4.93 1.98 4.95
N VAL A 118 -4.01 2.92 4.75
CA VAL A 118 -4.21 4.37 4.93
C VAL A 118 -4.06 5.20 3.64
N ILE A 119 -3.88 4.55 2.49
CA ILE A 119 -3.66 5.22 1.20
C ILE A 119 -4.90 6.02 0.77
N GLY A 120 -4.76 7.34 0.66
CA GLY A 120 -5.86 8.22 0.28
C GLY A 120 -6.69 8.75 1.45
N MET A 121 -6.44 8.29 2.68
CA MET A 121 -7.01 8.89 3.89
C MET A 121 -6.53 10.33 4.08
N LYS A 122 -7.32 11.14 4.80
CA LYS A 122 -6.89 12.46 5.25
C LYS A 122 -5.86 12.32 6.37
N ASP A 123 -4.87 13.22 6.41
CA ASP A 123 -3.83 13.19 7.44
C ASP A 123 -4.39 13.17 8.86
N LYS A 124 -5.49 13.88 9.11
CA LYS A 124 -6.19 13.84 10.42
C LYS A 124 -6.61 12.42 10.81
N GLN A 125 -7.16 11.64 9.88
CA GLN A 125 -7.59 10.26 10.15
C GLN A 125 -6.38 9.37 10.45
N ILE A 126 -5.27 9.57 9.72
CA ILE A 126 -4.02 8.84 9.96
C ILE A 126 -3.46 9.17 11.35
N VAL A 127 -3.47 10.45 11.73
CA VAL A 127 -3.08 10.88 13.09
C VAL A 127 -3.97 10.24 14.14
N ASP A 128 -5.29 10.21 13.93
CA ASP A 128 -6.24 9.59 14.86
C ASP A 128 -5.98 8.07 15.00
N ILE A 129 -5.66 7.36 13.91
CA ILE A 129 -5.28 5.94 13.94
C ILE A 129 -4.02 5.74 14.78
N ILE A 130 -2.97 6.55 14.58
CA ILE A 130 -1.72 6.47 15.35
C ILE A 130 -1.98 6.77 16.82
N ALA A 131 -2.74 7.82 17.13
CA ALA A 131 -3.03 8.25 18.49
C ALA A 131 -3.76 7.17 19.29
N ASN A 132 -4.74 6.49 18.66
CA ASN A 132 -5.55 5.45 19.30
C ASN A 132 -4.94 4.04 19.27
N ALA A 133 -3.85 3.83 18.53
CA ALA A 133 -3.14 2.55 18.52
C ALA A 133 -2.49 2.23 19.88
N ALA A 134 -2.11 0.96 20.08
CA ALA A 134 -1.27 0.55 21.20
C ALA A 134 0.12 1.21 21.15
N ASP A 135 0.93 0.99 22.19
CA ASP A 135 2.29 1.54 22.26
C ASP A 135 3.19 1.02 21.14
N SER A 136 3.03 -0.25 20.74
CA SER A 136 3.68 -0.81 19.56
C SER A 136 2.87 -0.52 18.30
N ILE A 137 3.50 0.12 17.32
CA ILE A 137 2.89 0.45 16.04
C ILE A 137 3.76 -0.12 14.92
N SER A 138 3.15 -0.84 13.99
CA SER A 138 3.77 -1.24 12.74
C SER A 138 3.33 -0.31 11.62
N ILE A 139 4.26 0.27 10.88
CA ILE A 139 3.96 1.05 9.67
C ILE A 139 4.51 0.33 8.44
N THR A 140 3.77 0.36 7.34
CA THR A 140 4.26 -0.10 6.04
C THR A 140 4.44 1.10 5.12
N ILE A 141 5.63 1.21 4.52
CA ILE A 141 6.04 2.35 3.70
C ILE A 141 6.65 1.91 2.38
N ILE A 142 6.60 2.80 1.39
CA ILE A 142 7.22 2.62 0.07
C ILE A 142 7.90 3.92 -0.37
N PRO A 143 8.99 3.90 -1.15
CA PRO A 143 9.55 5.11 -1.74
C PRO A 143 8.50 5.88 -2.56
N VAL A 144 8.43 7.21 -2.38
CA VAL A 144 7.44 8.06 -3.06
C VAL A 144 7.54 7.95 -4.59
N THR A 145 8.75 7.79 -5.13
CA THR A 145 8.96 7.62 -6.58
C THR A 145 8.25 6.39 -7.14
N ILE A 146 8.21 5.30 -6.37
CA ILE A 146 7.52 4.06 -6.77
C ILE A 146 6.01 4.25 -6.58
N TYR A 147 5.59 4.81 -5.44
CA TYR A 147 4.18 5.10 -5.18
C TYR A 147 3.55 5.96 -6.29
N ASP A 148 4.17 7.11 -6.59
CA ASP A 148 3.70 8.05 -7.61
C ASP A 148 3.62 7.37 -8.97
N HIS A 149 4.60 6.53 -9.32
CA HIS A 149 4.57 5.75 -10.55
C HIS A 149 3.40 4.76 -10.59
N MET A 150 3.13 4.07 -9.48
CA MET A 150 2.06 3.09 -9.36
C MET A 150 0.65 3.72 -9.46
N ILE A 151 0.50 4.96 -9.00
CA ILE A 151 -0.80 5.67 -9.01
C ILE A 151 -0.96 6.65 -10.18
N LYS A 152 0.10 6.91 -10.97
CA LYS A 152 0.14 7.94 -12.03
C LYS A 152 -1.05 7.94 -12.99
N LYS A 153 -1.59 6.77 -13.33
CA LYS A 153 -2.69 6.61 -14.28
C LYS A 153 -4.08 6.52 -13.62
N ILE A 154 -4.16 6.71 -12.31
CA ILE A 154 -5.40 6.57 -11.55
C ILE A 154 -5.87 7.95 -11.11
N ALA A 155 -7.16 8.24 -11.34
CA ALA A 155 -7.74 9.49 -10.89
C ALA A 155 -7.68 9.60 -9.35
N PRO A 156 -7.20 10.72 -8.77
CA PRO A 156 -7.07 10.86 -7.32
C PRO A 156 -8.38 10.63 -6.53
N SER A 157 -9.53 10.92 -7.15
CA SER A 157 -10.84 10.64 -6.56
C SER A 157 -11.11 9.14 -6.37
N LEU A 158 -10.64 8.30 -7.29
CA LEU A 158 -10.80 6.85 -7.19
C LEU A 158 -10.00 6.27 -6.03
N ILE A 159 -8.78 6.78 -5.82
CA ILE A 159 -7.93 6.36 -4.69
C ILE A 159 -8.62 6.69 -3.36
N LYS A 160 -9.20 7.88 -3.25
CA LYS A 160 -9.89 8.31 -2.02
C LYS A 160 -11.19 7.56 -1.73
N ASN A 161 -11.90 7.13 -2.79
CA ASN A 161 -13.27 6.62 -2.65
C ASN A 161 -13.37 5.10 -2.72
N LEU A 162 -12.42 4.42 -3.35
CA LEU A 162 -12.51 2.99 -3.61
C LEU A 162 -11.59 2.14 -2.76
N MET A 163 -10.50 2.72 -2.22
CA MET A 163 -9.51 1.94 -1.48
C MET A 163 -10.15 1.27 -0.27
N ASP A 164 -9.87 -0.04 -0.12
CA ASP A 164 -10.29 -0.77 1.07
C ASP A 164 -9.46 -0.33 2.29
N HIS A 165 -10.15 0.20 3.29
CA HIS A 165 -9.59 0.71 4.54
C HIS A 165 -9.98 -0.14 5.75
N SER A 166 -10.58 -1.30 5.50
CA SER A 166 -11.02 -2.21 6.53
C SER A 166 -9.82 -2.69 7.34
N SER A 167 -9.95 -2.67 8.67
CA SER A 167 -8.98 -3.31 9.56
C SER A 167 -9.12 -4.83 9.43
N ILE A 168 -7.98 -5.53 9.52
CA ILE A 168 -7.92 -7.00 9.54
C ILE A 168 -8.34 -7.51 10.92
#